data_AF-A0A9E5UEU4-F1
#
_entry.id   AF-A0A9E5UEU4-F1
#
_cell.length_a   1.000
_cell.length_b   1.000
_cell.length_c   1.000
_cell.angle_alpha   90.00
_cell.angle_beta   90.00
_cell.angle_gamma   90.00
#
_symmetry.space_group_name_H-M   'P 1'
#
loop_
_entity.id
_entity.type
_entity.pdbx_description
1 polymer ?
#
loop_
_entity_poly.entity_id
_entity_poly.type
_entity_poly.pdbx_seq_one_letter_code
_entity_poly.pdbx_strand_id
1 'polypeptide(L)'
;MVNFSSNKQFYRWLGWSLLVLLVTLLLLEGWRYGIKPSAETNKEVIENSLTQASDYFQERQKRLLSNTQNLANTLQVPLLQHRSDQYLYNTINQIPDLWGAALYHDNDPVIWRGFALQNTSQAPDRDSSTPNLTLRRHNNVIFWECHIPFSIQDSSGTVNYDLHTTYRIQQNNPLSIGDNSEFSLFNSDNFSTSYPLGFSIFSDPPPQTVQSKPLTNLQGDSVGVVYATADEFEQDRAEWEANNTFWRSIFAALSFAIIIFILFIAAENLSLWKALLVQLFFVIIGWAIFSYSNLLSYWILSISSSDSTEWVNLVTNLSSSFTNAAFALFASLVITRKLQEYKHELKADWYLSVISLAGIFGVVNTLAILSFFKMLFQATNDAGVALLDLRIFPEPGTIILYLVLGMATLAAGNILVVINRMLFRFSREHLKLTSSVLSVSFIISLFVAQLFIPERFIFNWLFYSSIMGFIVVLTIAITYERDLNNLTNKSLLRKTIIGSFLIAIVCLPTLYQAALNSTDDKLWKRA
;
A
#
# COMPACT_ATOMS: atom_id res chain seq x y z
N MET A 1 28.22 18.86 14.90
CA MET A 1 27.88 20.22 14.44
C MET A 1 29.08 20.77 13.67
N VAL A 2 28.97 20.87 12.35
CA VAL A 2 30.04 21.45 11.51
C VAL A 2 29.90 22.96 11.58
N ASN A 3 30.91 23.64 12.11
CA ASN A 3 30.91 25.09 12.26
C ASN A 3 31.28 25.71 10.90
N PHE A 4 30.28 26.16 10.13
CA PHE A 4 30.46 26.77 8.81
C PHE A 4 30.96 28.21 8.95
N SER A 5 32.23 28.38 9.31
CA SER A 5 32.79 29.70 9.63
C SER A 5 33.12 30.57 8.40
N SER A 6 32.76 30.16 7.17
CA SER A 6 32.92 31.02 5.99
C SER A 6 31.79 30.85 4.97
N ASN A 7 31.27 31.98 4.46
CA ASN A 7 30.28 32.03 3.38
C ASN A 7 30.70 31.18 2.16
N LYS A 8 32.02 31.09 1.88
CA LYS A 8 32.57 30.26 0.79
C LYS A 8 32.33 28.75 1.00
N GLN A 9 32.40 28.26 2.23
CA GLN A 9 32.12 26.85 2.52
C GLN A 9 30.63 26.53 2.38
N PHE A 10 29.74 27.45 2.80
CA PHE A 10 28.30 27.31 2.60
C PHE A 10 27.92 27.22 1.12
N TYR A 11 28.39 28.16 0.29
CA TYR A 11 28.11 28.13 -1.16
C TYR A 11 28.67 26.88 -1.85
N ARG A 12 29.85 26.40 -1.41
CA ARG A 12 30.42 25.13 -1.91
C ARG A 12 29.53 23.93 -1.54
N TRP A 13 29.08 23.83 -0.29
CA TRP A 13 28.20 22.75 0.15
C TRP A 13 26.84 22.78 -0.55
N LEU A 14 26.25 23.96 -0.70
CA LEU A 14 25.01 24.14 -1.46
C LEU A 14 25.21 23.74 -2.93
N GLY A 15 26.30 24.21 -3.56
CA GLY A 15 26.65 23.84 -4.93
C GLY A 15 26.85 22.34 -5.12
N TRP A 16 27.61 21.69 -4.24
CA TRP A 16 27.81 20.23 -4.26
C TRP A 16 26.51 19.46 -4.03
N SER A 17 25.67 19.91 -3.09
CA SER A 17 24.38 19.27 -2.80
C SER A 17 23.44 19.37 -4.00
N LEU A 18 23.37 20.55 -4.65
CA LEU A 18 22.59 20.74 -5.87
C LEU A 18 23.13 19.91 -7.04
N LEU A 19 24.46 19.80 -7.17
CA LEU A 19 25.09 18.97 -8.19
C LEU A 19 24.78 17.49 -7.97
N VAL A 20 24.90 16.99 -6.73
CA VAL A 20 24.54 15.61 -6.39
C VAL A 20 23.07 15.36 -6.68
N LEU A 21 22.17 16.26 -6.27
CA LEU A 21 20.75 16.17 -6.58
C LEU A 21 20.50 16.10 -8.09
N LEU A 22 21.15 16.96 -8.87
CA LEU A 22 21.02 16.98 -10.32
C LEU A 22 21.53 15.67 -10.96
N VAL A 23 22.68 15.16 -10.52
CA VAL A 23 23.21 13.88 -11.01
C VAL A 23 22.27 12.73 -10.64
N THR A 24 21.75 12.70 -9.42
CA THR A 24 20.77 11.67 -9.02
C THR A 24 19.46 11.76 -9.80
N LEU A 25 19.00 12.97 -10.12
CA LEU A 25 17.83 13.16 -10.99
C LEU A 25 18.11 12.63 -12.40
N LEU A 26 19.26 12.93 -12.97
CA LEU A 26 19.65 12.43 -14.30
C LEU A 26 19.76 10.90 -14.32
N LEU A 27 20.30 10.28 -13.26
CA LEU A 27 20.35 8.83 -13.13
C LEU A 27 18.95 8.22 -12.98
N LEU A 28 18.08 8.82 -12.18
CA LEU A 28 16.70 8.37 -11.99
C LEU A 28 15.90 8.48 -13.29
N GLU A 29 15.93 9.64 -13.94
CA GLU A 29 15.26 9.86 -15.23
C GLU A 29 15.87 8.94 -16.30
N GLY A 30 17.19 8.80 -16.37
CA GLY A 30 17.85 7.92 -17.32
C GLY A 30 17.43 6.45 -17.16
N TRP A 31 17.41 5.94 -15.92
CA TRP A 31 16.92 4.60 -15.63
C TRP A 31 15.44 4.44 -15.97
N ARG A 32 14.59 5.43 -15.64
CA ARG A 32 13.15 5.41 -15.89
C ARG A 32 12.78 5.49 -17.37
N TYR A 33 13.46 6.33 -18.13
CA TYR A 33 13.28 6.41 -19.58
C TYR A 33 13.77 5.14 -20.29
N GLY A 34 14.76 4.45 -19.74
CA GLY A 34 15.23 3.15 -20.26
C GLY A 34 14.20 2.02 -20.15
N ILE A 35 13.26 2.11 -19.21
CA ILE A 35 12.17 1.12 -19.02
C ILE A 35 10.82 1.62 -19.55
N LYS A 36 10.79 2.71 -20.33
CA LYS A 36 9.54 3.27 -20.85
C LYS A 36 8.94 2.31 -21.89
N PRO A 37 7.66 1.90 -21.75
CA PRO A 37 6.98 1.14 -22.79
C PRO A 37 7.00 1.92 -24.12
N SER A 38 7.52 1.30 -25.17
CA SER A 38 7.62 1.90 -26.50
C SER A 38 6.77 1.10 -27.48
N ALA A 39 6.14 1.78 -28.45
CA ALA A 39 5.28 1.12 -29.44
C ALA A 39 6.07 0.16 -30.36
N GLU A 40 7.36 0.43 -30.59
CA GLU A 40 8.23 -0.40 -31.43
C GLU A 40 8.65 -1.68 -30.69
N THR A 41 9.13 -1.53 -29.44
CA THR A 41 9.43 -2.67 -28.57
C THR A 41 8.18 -3.50 -28.30
N ASN A 42 7.02 -2.86 -28.15
CA ASN A 42 5.77 -3.57 -27.91
C ASN A 42 5.37 -4.45 -29.10
N LYS A 43 5.54 -3.99 -30.35
CA LYS A 43 5.27 -4.82 -31.52
C LYS A 43 6.15 -6.06 -31.57
N GLU A 44 7.45 -5.91 -31.30
CA GLU A 44 8.39 -7.04 -31.28
C GLU A 44 8.08 -8.02 -30.13
N VAL A 45 7.76 -7.49 -28.94
CA VAL A 45 7.38 -8.30 -27.76
C VAL A 45 6.06 -9.02 -27.99
N ILE A 46 5.07 -8.37 -28.61
CA ILE A 46 3.80 -8.98 -29.02
C ILE A 46 4.07 -10.09 -30.04
N GLU A 47 4.84 -9.82 -31.11
CA GLU A 47 5.14 -10.81 -32.15
C GLU A 47 5.87 -12.03 -31.60
N ASN A 48 6.85 -11.82 -30.71
CA ASN A 48 7.55 -12.90 -30.01
C ASN A 48 6.61 -13.69 -29.11
N SER A 49 5.73 -13.02 -28.35
CA SER A 49 4.77 -13.69 -27.46
C SER A 49 3.71 -14.47 -28.24
N LEU A 50 3.18 -13.92 -29.33
CA LEU A 50 2.25 -14.59 -30.26
C LEU A 50 2.90 -15.82 -30.88
N THR A 51 4.18 -15.73 -31.23
CA THR A 51 4.96 -16.85 -31.78
C THR A 51 5.15 -17.94 -30.75
N GLN A 52 5.59 -17.59 -29.53
CA GLN A 52 5.74 -18.54 -28.42
C GLN A 52 4.43 -19.27 -28.11
N ALA A 53 3.29 -18.57 -28.10
CA ALA A 53 1.98 -19.17 -27.86
C ALA A 53 1.57 -20.14 -28.97
N SER A 54 1.80 -19.77 -30.23
CA SER A 54 1.53 -20.63 -31.39
C SER A 54 2.42 -21.89 -31.38
N ASP A 55 3.72 -21.73 -31.10
CA ASP A 55 4.68 -22.83 -31.05
C ASP A 55 4.37 -23.78 -29.87
N TYR A 56 4.01 -23.23 -28.70
CA TYR A 56 3.59 -24.02 -27.54
C TYR A 56 2.33 -24.84 -27.82
N PHE A 57 1.36 -24.27 -28.53
CA PHE A 57 0.16 -24.99 -28.96
C PHE A 57 0.50 -26.17 -29.88
N GLN A 58 1.40 -25.98 -30.85
CA GLN A 58 1.85 -27.05 -31.73
C GLN A 58 2.69 -28.12 -31.00
N GLU A 59 3.58 -27.71 -30.10
CA GLU A 59 4.40 -28.62 -29.30
C GLU A 59 3.52 -29.56 -28.48
N ARG A 60 2.48 -29.01 -27.83
CA ARG A 60 1.53 -29.81 -27.04
C ARG A 60 0.73 -30.80 -27.89
N GLN A 61 0.35 -30.43 -29.11
CA GLN A 61 -0.26 -31.37 -30.07
C GLN A 61 0.68 -32.52 -30.43
N LYS A 62 1.95 -32.21 -30.77
CA LYS A 62 2.97 -33.22 -31.09
C LYS A 62 3.21 -34.16 -29.91
N ARG A 63 3.26 -33.61 -28.69
CA ARG A 63 3.43 -34.37 -27.46
C ARG A 63 2.26 -35.32 -27.21
N LEU A 64 1.02 -34.85 -27.40
CA LEU A 64 -0.17 -35.70 -27.28
C LEU A 64 -0.16 -36.85 -28.28
N LEU A 65 0.16 -36.57 -29.55
CA LEU A 65 0.26 -37.59 -30.59
C LEU A 65 1.33 -38.63 -30.24
N SER A 66 2.54 -38.19 -29.89
CA SER A 66 3.65 -39.08 -29.51
C SER A 66 3.32 -39.92 -28.28
N ASN A 67 2.73 -39.31 -27.24
CA ASN A 67 2.29 -40.00 -26.04
C ASN A 67 1.23 -41.08 -26.35
N THR A 68 0.31 -40.78 -27.26
CA THR A 68 -0.75 -41.71 -27.65
C THR A 68 -0.20 -42.87 -28.49
N GLN A 69 0.74 -42.60 -29.40
CA GLN A 69 1.44 -43.63 -30.17
C GLN A 69 2.25 -44.57 -29.25
N ASN A 70 2.99 -43.99 -28.28
CA ASN A 70 3.73 -44.76 -27.30
C ASN A 70 2.79 -45.63 -26.43
N LEU A 71 1.63 -45.09 -26.06
CA LEU A 71 0.62 -45.84 -25.32
C LEU A 71 0.06 -47.00 -26.14
N ALA A 72 -0.28 -46.77 -27.42
CA ALA A 72 -0.75 -47.82 -28.33
C ALA A 72 0.29 -48.95 -28.46
N ASN A 73 1.56 -48.61 -28.69
CA ASN A 73 2.66 -49.59 -28.77
C ASN A 73 2.82 -50.39 -27.46
N THR A 74 2.66 -49.72 -26.31
CA THR A 74 2.77 -50.36 -24.98
C THR A 74 1.60 -51.29 -24.69
N LEU A 75 0.41 -50.99 -25.21
CA LEU A 75 -0.81 -51.80 -25.02
C LEU A 75 -0.84 -53.06 -25.89
N GLN A 76 -0.12 -53.11 -27.01
CA GLN A 76 -0.10 -54.28 -27.90
C GLN A 76 0.32 -55.59 -27.20
N VAL A 77 1.42 -55.56 -26.43
CA VAL A 77 1.96 -56.78 -25.78
C VAL A 77 1.03 -57.29 -24.66
N PRO A 78 0.50 -56.46 -23.76
CA PRO A 78 -0.47 -56.88 -22.75
C PRO A 78 -1.78 -57.44 -23.32
N LEU A 79 -2.27 -56.85 -24.43
CA LEU A 79 -3.48 -57.33 -25.11
C LEU A 79 -3.25 -58.70 -25.77
N LEU A 80 -2.10 -58.92 -26.42
CA LEU A 80 -1.69 -60.25 -26.92
C LEU A 80 -1.63 -61.31 -25.81
N GLN A 81 -1.12 -60.94 -24.64
CA GLN A 81 -0.96 -61.83 -23.51
C GLN A 81 -2.25 -62.05 -22.70
N HIS A 82 -3.39 -61.50 -23.14
CA HIS A 82 -4.67 -61.58 -22.43
C HIS A 82 -4.53 -61.18 -20.94
N ARG A 83 -3.76 -60.11 -20.67
CA ARG A 83 -3.56 -59.59 -19.32
C ARG A 83 -4.89 -59.03 -18.77
N SER A 84 -5.04 -59.04 -17.44
CA SER A 84 -6.26 -58.57 -16.79
C SER A 84 -6.54 -57.09 -17.06
N ASP A 85 -7.82 -56.71 -17.03
CA ASP A 85 -8.28 -55.32 -17.20
C ASP A 85 -7.59 -54.35 -16.23
N GLN A 86 -7.30 -54.81 -15.00
CA GLN A 86 -6.54 -54.03 -14.02
C GLN A 86 -5.14 -53.64 -14.52
N TYR A 87 -4.47 -54.53 -15.25
CA TYR A 87 -3.15 -54.26 -15.82
C TYR A 87 -3.25 -53.25 -16.97
N LEU A 88 -4.26 -53.41 -17.84
CA LEU A 88 -4.53 -52.45 -18.90
C LEU A 88 -4.86 -51.06 -18.34
N TYR A 89 -5.61 -51.01 -17.22
CA TYR A 89 -5.99 -49.76 -16.54
C TYR A 89 -4.74 -49.03 -16.06
N ASN A 90 -3.86 -49.75 -15.38
CA ASN A 90 -2.60 -49.22 -14.88
C ASN A 90 -1.69 -48.76 -16.02
N THR A 91 -1.73 -49.42 -17.19
CA THR A 91 -0.95 -49.04 -18.37
C THR A 91 -1.44 -47.71 -18.95
N ILE A 92 -2.76 -47.54 -19.09
CA ILE A 92 -3.37 -46.28 -19.55
C ILE A 92 -3.14 -45.13 -18.53
N ASN A 93 -3.01 -45.46 -17.25
CA ASN A 93 -2.74 -44.47 -16.19
C ASN A 93 -1.30 -43.93 -16.17
N GLN A 94 -0.37 -44.49 -16.94
CA GLN A 94 1.04 -44.08 -16.91
C GLN A 94 1.28 -42.66 -17.46
N ILE A 95 0.32 -42.10 -18.20
CA ILE A 95 0.41 -40.75 -18.74
C ILE A 95 -0.50 -39.83 -17.89
N PRO A 96 0.07 -39.03 -16.96
CA PRO A 96 -0.71 -38.25 -16.00
C PRO A 96 -1.42 -37.06 -16.64
N ASP A 97 -0.87 -36.51 -17.72
CA ASP A 97 -1.34 -35.26 -18.33
C ASP A 97 -2.60 -35.43 -19.22
N LEU A 98 -3.07 -36.66 -19.43
CA LEU A 98 -4.28 -36.93 -20.23
C LEU A 98 -5.54 -36.61 -19.41
N TRP A 99 -6.48 -35.90 -20.03
CA TRP A 99 -7.80 -35.67 -19.46
C TRP A 99 -8.67 -36.92 -19.50
N GLY A 100 -8.47 -37.76 -20.53
CA GLY A 100 -9.08 -39.07 -20.62
C GLY A 100 -8.40 -39.96 -21.65
N ALA A 101 -8.64 -41.26 -21.53
CA ALA A 101 -8.19 -42.27 -22.46
C ALA A 101 -9.18 -43.44 -22.48
N ALA A 102 -9.53 -43.94 -23.67
CA ALA A 102 -10.45 -45.05 -23.85
C ALA A 102 -9.95 -45.97 -24.97
N LEU A 103 -9.96 -47.27 -24.72
CA LEU A 103 -9.66 -48.32 -25.67
C LEU A 103 -10.97 -49.04 -26.02
N TYR A 104 -11.26 -49.10 -27.32
CA TYR A 104 -12.42 -49.80 -27.86
C TYR A 104 -12.00 -51.02 -28.67
N HIS A 105 -12.85 -52.03 -28.64
CA HIS A 105 -12.77 -53.21 -29.49
C HIS A 105 -14.16 -53.45 -30.07
N ASP A 106 -14.29 -53.51 -31.39
CA ASP A 106 -15.58 -53.67 -32.09
C ASP A 106 -16.67 -52.68 -31.61
N ASN A 107 -16.27 -51.42 -31.35
CA ASN A 107 -17.08 -50.33 -30.77
C ASN A 107 -17.51 -50.50 -29.30
N ASP A 108 -17.15 -51.60 -28.64
CA ASP A 108 -17.36 -51.79 -27.21
C ASP A 108 -16.15 -51.29 -26.41
N PRO A 109 -16.37 -50.49 -25.34
CA PRO A 109 -15.28 -50.01 -24.51
C PRO A 109 -14.67 -51.17 -23.72
N VAL A 110 -13.42 -51.50 -23.99
CA VAL A 110 -12.65 -52.50 -23.24
C VAL A 110 -12.19 -51.88 -21.93
N ILE A 111 -11.65 -50.66 -22.00
CA ILE A 111 -11.13 -49.97 -20.83
C ILE A 111 -11.10 -48.46 -21.04
N TRP A 112 -11.32 -47.71 -19.97
CA TRP A 112 -11.30 -46.25 -20.03
C TRP A 112 -10.85 -45.63 -18.70
N ARG A 113 -10.38 -44.39 -18.79
CA ARG A 113 -9.98 -43.53 -17.68
C ARG A 113 -10.40 -42.09 -17.97
N GLY A 114 -10.97 -41.42 -16.98
CA GLY A 114 -11.28 -39.99 -17.08
C GLY A 114 -12.41 -39.70 -18.06
N PHE A 115 -12.30 -38.63 -18.84
CA PHE A 115 -13.32 -38.29 -19.82
C PHE A 115 -13.29 -39.25 -21.02
N ALA A 116 -14.34 -40.05 -21.18
CA ALA A 116 -14.56 -40.91 -22.34
C ALA A 116 -15.75 -40.39 -23.14
N LEU A 117 -15.52 -40.02 -24.41
CA LEU A 117 -16.62 -39.74 -25.33
C LEU A 117 -17.25 -41.09 -25.70
N GLN A 118 -18.56 -41.23 -25.48
CA GLN A 118 -19.30 -42.29 -26.15
C GLN A 118 -19.12 -42.12 -27.65
N ASN A 119 -18.76 -43.19 -28.34
CA ASN A 119 -18.56 -43.23 -29.78
C ASN A 119 -19.92 -43.08 -30.49
N THR A 120 -20.55 -41.90 -30.42
CA THR A 120 -21.95 -41.74 -30.82
C THR A 120 -22.17 -41.33 -32.27
N SER A 121 -21.16 -41.00 -33.07
CA SER A 121 -21.42 -40.72 -34.49
C SER A 121 -20.18 -40.79 -35.36
N GLN A 122 -20.34 -41.57 -36.44
CA GLN A 122 -19.39 -41.87 -37.52
C GLN A 122 -18.30 -42.86 -37.11
N ALA A 123 -18.51 -44.13 -37.48
CA ALA A 123 -17.42 -45.06 -37.69
C ALA A 123 -16.33 -44.31 -38.49
N PRO A 124 -15.13 -44.08 -37.93
CA PRO A 124 -14.04 -43.60 -38.74
C PRO A 124 -13.91 -44.57 -39.92
N ASP A 125 -13.68 -44.05 -41.13
CA ASP A 125 -13.32 -44.87 -42.28
C ASP A 125 -12.28 -45.89 -41.80
N ARG A 126 -12.70 -47.17 -41.72
CA ARG A 126 -11.88 -48.27 -41.19
C ARG A 126 -10.60 -48.51 -42.01
N ASP A 127 -10.41 -47.73 -43.08
CA ASP A 127 -9.27 -47.73 -43.97
C ASP A 127 -8.16 -46.74 -43.61
N SER A 128 -8.36 -45.82 -42.64
CA SER A 128 -7.27 -44.91 -42.25
C SER A 128 -6.39 -45.53 -41.16
N SER A 129 -5.32 -46.21 -41.58
CA SER A 129 -4.21 -46.65 -40.70
C SER A 129 -3.41 -45.49 -40.07
N THR A 130 -3.88 -44.26 -40.27
CA THR A 130 -3.18 -43.03 -39.90
C THR A 130 -3.77 -42.44 -38.61
N PRO A 131 -2.93 -42.14 -37.60
CA PRO A 131 -3.34 -41.37 -36.43
C PRO A 131 -4.03 -40.07 -36.82
N ASN A 132 -5.16 -39.78 -36.17
CA ASN A 132 -5.90 -38.53 -36.38
C ASN A 132 -5.92 -37.71 -35.09
N LEU A 133 -5.69 -36.40 -35.20
CA LEU A 133 -5.77 -35.46 -34.08
C LEU A 133 -6.80 -34.38 -34.44
N THR A 134 -7.90 -34.35 -33.71
CA THR A 134 -9.00 -33.40 -33.95
C THR A 134 -9.22 -32.50 -32.75
N LEU A 135 -9.62 -31.26 -33.00
CA LEU A 135 -10.04 -30.33 -31.97
C LEU A 135 -11.56 -30.37 -31.84
N ARG A 136 -12.08 -30.64 -30.65
CA ARG A 136 -13.52 -30.74 -30.40
C ARG A 136 -13.95 -29.86 -29.24
N ARG A 137 -15.23 -29.49 -29.26
CA ARG A 137 -15.91 -28.77 -28.17
C ARG A 137 -17.11 -29.59 -27.71
N HIS A 138 -17.17 -29.87 -26.42
CA HIS A 138 -18.33 -30.50 -25.79
C HIS A 138 -18.75 -29.65 -24.60
N ASN A 139 -19.96 -29.08 -24.66
CA ASN A 139 -20.47 -28.11 -23.69
C ASN A 139 -19.51 -26.92 -23.47
N ASN A 140 -18.98 -26.79 -22.26
CA ASN A 140 -18.11 -25.73 -21.81
C ASN A 140 -16.61 -26.09 -21.86
N VAL A 141 -16.26 -27.25 -22.44
CA VAL A 141 -14.88 -27.74 -22.55
C VAL A 141 -14.45 -27.85 -24.02
N ILE A 142 -13.27 -27.30 -24.31
CA ILE A 142 -12.54 -27.48 -25.56
C ILE A 142 -11.35 -28.39 -25.29
N PHE A 143 -11.17 -29.42 -26.12
CA PHE A 143 -10.13 -30.43 -25.95
C PHE A 143 -9.65 -30.96 -27.29
N TRP A 144 -8.42 -31.47 -27.31
CA TRP A 144 -7.92 -32.29 -28.40
C TRP A 144 -8.30 -33.74 -28.18
N GLU A 145 -8.70 -34.42 -29.25
CA GLU A 145 -8.91 -35.86 -29.30
C GLU A 145 -7.92 -36.47 -30.30
N CYS A 146 -7.09 -37.39 -29.83
CA CYS A 146 -6.22 -38.20 -30.67
C CYS A 146 -6.79 -39.61 -30.79
N HIS A 147 -6.99 -40.05 -32.02
CA HIS A 147 -7.45 -41.39 -32.38
C HIS A 147 -6.31 -42.14 -33.07
N ILE A 148 -5.99 -43.33 -32.55
CA ILE A 148 -5.00 -44.24 -33.12
C ILE A 148 -5.62 -45.63 -33.26
N PRO A 149 -5.95 -46.06 -34.48
CA PRO A 149 -6.31 -47.45 -34.75
C PRO A 149 -5.04 -48.31 -34.76
N PHE A 150 -5.09 -49.48 -34.15
CA PHE A 150 -4.03 -50.48 -34.25
C PHE A 150 -4.61 -51.90 -34.25
N SER A 151 -3.89 -52.84 -34.85
CA SER A 151 -4.31 -54.23 -34.93
C SER A 151 -3.31 -55.15 -34.28
N ILE A 152 -3.82 -56.26 -33.76
CA ILE A 152 -3.06 -57.31 -33.11
C ILE A 152 -3.36 -58.63 -33.83
N GLN A 153 -2.33 -59.42 -34.09
CA GLN A 153 -2.48 -60.75 -34.68
C GLN A 153 -2.42 -61.82 -33.58
N ASP A 154 -3.55 -62.48 -33.31
CA ASP A 154 -3.65 -63.60 -32.39
C ASP A 154 -3.96 -64.91 -33.15
N SER A 155 -3.89 -66.04 -32.45
CA SER A 155 -4.24 -67.38 -32.89
C SER A 155 -5.65 -67.52 -33.50
N SER A 156 -6.55 -66.58 -33.23
CA SER A 156 -7.92 -66.51 -33.74
C SER A 156 -8.09 -65.61 -34.99
N GLY A 157 -7.07 -64.82 -35.36
CA GLY A 157 -7.12 -63.86 -36.47
C GLY A 157 -6.57 -62.48 -36.11
N THR A 158 -6.75 -61.51 -37.00
CA THR A 158 -6.40 -60.09 -36.76
C THR A 158 -7.53 -59.41 -36.01
N VAL A 159 -7.23 -58.90 -34.82
CA VAL A 159 -8.15 -58.16 -33.94
C VAL A 159 -7.83 -56.67 -34.01
N ASN A 160 -8.84 -55.83 -34.26
CA ASN A 160 -8.67 -54.38 -34.37
C ASN A 160 -9.08 -53.67 -33.07
N TYR A 161 -8.30 -52.66 -32.69
CA TYR A 161 -8.51 -51.81 -31.52
C TYR A 161 -8.44 -50.34 -31.90
N ASP A 162 -9.24 -49.52 -31.23
CA ASP A 162 -9.25 -48.08 -31.37
C ASP A 162 -8.88 -47.41 -30.04
N LEU A 163 -7.76 -46.70 -30.01
CA LEU A 163 -7.33 -45.90 -28.86
C LEU A 163 -7.70 -44.44 -29.06
N HIS A 164 -8.51 -43.91 -28.15
CA HIS A 164 -8.86 -42.50 -28.07
C HIS A 164 -8.23 -41.89 -26.82
N THR A 165 -7.46 -40.81 -26.97
CA THR A 165 -6.94 -40.02 -25.86
C THR A 165 -7.40 -38.57 -25.98
N THR A 166 -7.67 -37.93 -24.86
CA THR A 166 -8.13 -36.54 -24.82
C THR A 166 -7.23 -35.68 -23.93
N TYR A 167 -7.03 -34.43 -24.36
CA TYR A 167 -6.28 -33.42 -23.62
C TYR A 167 -7.07 -32.13 -23.56
N ARG A 168 -7.32 -31.64 -22.34
CA ARG A 168 -8.11 -30.43 -22.10
C ARG A 168 -7.32 -29.19 -22.51
N ILE A 169 -7.96 -28.25 -23.19
CA ILE A 169 -7.36 -26.98 -23.63
C ILE A 169 -7.99 -25.82 -22.89
N GLN A 170 -9.32 -25.78 -22.84
CA GLN A 170 -10.06 -24.71 -22.17
C GLN A 170 -11.32 -25.27 -21.52
N GLN A 171 -11.64 -24.80 -20.31
CA GLN A 171 -12.88 -25.07 -19.61
C GLN A 171 -13.35 -23.79 -18.94
N ASN A 172 -14.50 -23.27 -19.38
CA ASN A 172 -15.11 -22.06 -18.82
C ASN A 172 -16.23 -22.48 -17.87
N ASN A 173 -16.34 -21.91 -16.68
CA ASN A 173 -17.44 -22.23 -15.78
C ASN A 173 -18.62 -21.27 -16.04
N PRO A 174 -19.83 -21.76 -16.37
CA PRO A 174 -20.98 -20.88 -16.55
C PRO A 174 -21.49 -20.25 -15.23
N LEU A 175 -21.01 -20.71 -14.07
CA LEU A 175 -21.42 -20.23 -12.76
C LEU A 175 -20.28 -19.48 -12.06
N SER A 176 -20.54 -18.24 -11.65
CA SER A 176 -19.60 -17.30 -10.99
C SER A 176 -19.25 -17.66 -9.53
N ILE A 177 -19.52 -18.89 -9.08
CA ILE A 177 -19.37 -19.32 -7.67
C ILE A 177 -18.22 -20.36 -7.51
N GLY A 178 -17.40 -20.60 -8.54
CA GLY A 178 -16.29 -21.55 -8.43
C GLY A 178 -15.19 -21.41 -9.49
N ASP A 179 -14.21 -20.54 -9.22
CA ASP A 179 -13.02 -20.32 -10.07
C ASP A 179 -12.09 -21.54 -10.14
N ASN A 180 -12.11 -22.41 -9.12
CA ASN A 180 -11.21 -23.57 -9.00
C ASN A 180 -11.41 -24.67 -10.07
N SER A 181 -12.38 -24.51 -10.98
CA SER A 181 -12.68 -25.47 -12.05
C SER A 181 -12.42 -24.95 -13.45
N GLU A 182 -12.03 -23.68 -13.58
CA GLU A 182 -11.63 -23.10 -14.87
C GLU A 182 -10.24 -23.59 -15.25
N PHE A 183 -10.05 -23.85 -16.54
CA PHE A 183 -8.77 -24.29 -17.07
C PHE A 183 -8.50 -23.58 -18.38
N SER A 184 -7.28 -23.08 -18.54
CA SER A 184 -6.76 -22.62 -19.82
C SER A 184 -5.34 -23.14 -19.97
N LEU A 185 -5.06 -23.81 -21.09
CA LEU A 185 -3.73 -24.27 -21.47
C LEU A 185 -2.71 -23.14 -21.43
N PHE A 186 -3.16 -21.94 -21.77
CA PHE A 186 -2.33 -20.75 -21.90
C PHE A 186 -2.24 -19.92 -20.61
N ASN A 187 -3.03 -20.23 -19.59
CA ASN A 187 -2.89 -19.66 -18.23
C ASN A 187 -2.46 -20.76 -17.24
N SER A 188 -1.62 -21.70 -17.68
CA SER A 188 -1.09 -22.78 -16.84
C SER A 188 0.31 -22.45 -16.34
N ASP A 189 0.72 -23.00 -15.19
CA ASP A 189 2.08 -22.80 -14.62
C ASP A 189 3.21 -23.18 -15.60
N ASN A 190 2.89 -23.96 -16.64
CA ASN A 190 3.82 -24.43 -17.65
C ASN A 190 3.99 -23.49 -18.85
N PHE A 191 3.27 -22.36 -18.89
CA PHE A 191 3.34 -21.38 -19.99
C PHE A 191 3.15 -19.95 -19.47
N SER A 192 4.14 -19.10 -19.71
CA SER A 192 4.08 -17.67 -19.41
C SER A 192 4.72 -16.88 -20.55
N THR A 193 4.03 -15.85 -21.03
CA THR A 193 4.53 -14.92 -22.05
C THR A 193 4.86 -13.58 -21.44
N SER A 194 5.78 -12.84 -22.09
CA SER A 194 6.15 -11.48 -21.69
C SER A 194 5.04 -10.45 -21.95
N TYR A 195 4.03 -10.81 -22.74
CA TYR A 195 2.84 -10.01 -23.01
C TYR A 195 1.59 -10.85 -22.75
N PRO A 196 0.55 -10.33 -22.09
CA PRO A 196 -0.72 -11.04 -21.90
C PRO A 196 -1.43 -11.25 -23.25
N LEU A 197 -1.93 -12.45 -23.49
CA LEU A 197 -2.54 -12.82 -24.77
C LEU A 197 -3.96 -13.33 -24.58
N GLY A 198 -4.85 -12.94 -25.48
CA GLY A 198 -6.18 -13.50 -25.62
C GLY A 198 -6.18 -14.69 -26.58
N PHE A 199 -7.08 -15.64 -26.35
CA PHE A 199 -7.24 -16.83 -27.18
C PHE A 199 -8.68 -16.95 -27.62
N SER A 200 -8.89 -17.12 -28.92
CA SER A 200 -10.21 -17.35 -29.50
C SER A 200 -10.17 -18.63 -30.32
N ILE A 201 -10.90 -19.65 -29.86
CA ILE A 201 -11.01 -20.95 -30.51
C ILE A 201 -12.49 -21.18 -30.83
N PHE A 202 -12.83 -21.38 -32.10
CA PHE A 202 -14.20 -21.44 -32.62
C PHE A 202 -15.04 -20.15 -32.45
N SER A 203 -14.40 -19.01 -32.21
CA SER A 203 -15.03 -17.69 -32.16
C SER A 203 -14.17 -16.64 -32.85
N ASP A 204 -14.79 -15.55 -33.29
CA ASP A 204 -14.05 -14.41 -33.83
C ASP A 204 -13.34 -13.65 -32.70
N PRO A 205 -12.10 -13.17 -32.92
CA PRO A 205 -11.41 -12.34 -31.95
C PRO A 205 -12.17 -11.01 -31.75
N PRO A 206 -12.05 -10.38 -30.56
CA PRO A 206 -12.70 -9.11 -30.29
C PRO A 206 -12.20 -8.00 -31.22
N PRO A 207 -13.03 -6.98 -31.50
CA PRO A 207 -12.70 -5.91 -32.46
C PRO A 207 -11.51 -5.04 -32.05
N GLN A 208 -11.07 -5.09 -30.79
CA GLN A 208 -9.92 -4.35 -30.25
C GLN A 208 -8.57 -5.07 -30.46
N THR A 209 -8.54 -6.09 -31.32
CA THR A 209 -7.34 -6.86 -31.64
C THR A 209 -6.34 -6.03 -32.45
N VAL A 210 -5.10 -5.90 -31.96
CA VAL A 210 -4.03 -5.14 -32.63
C VAL A 210 -3.19 -6.03 -33.53
N GLN A 211 -2.86 -7.23 -33.05
CA GLN A 211 -2.15 -8.26 -33.79
C GLN A 211 -2.70 -9.62 -33.41
N SER A 212 -2.68 -10.55 -34.35
CA SER A 212 -3.08 -11.93 -34.11
C SER A 212 -2.23 -12.90 -34.92
N LYS A 213 -2.12 -14.12 -34.41
CA LYS A 213 -1.45 -15.23 -35.09
C LYS A 213 -2.39 -16.44 -35.10
N PRO A 214 -2.55 -17.13 -36.23
CA PRO A 214 -3.41 -18.31 -36.28
C PRO A 214 -2.81 -19.45 -35.44
N LEU A 215 -3.68 -20.16 -34.74
CA LEU A 215 -3.39 -21.44 -34.12
C LEU A 215 -3.70 -22.53 -35.15
N THR A 216 -2.69 -23.31 -35.51
CA THR A 216 -2.81 -24.35 -36.55
C THR A 216 -2.80 -25.75 -35.94
N ASN A 217 -3.55 -26.67 -36.55
CA ASN A 217 -3.44 -28.09 -36.27
C ASN A 217 -2.16 -28.68 -36.93
N LEU A 218 -1.83 -29.94 -36.62
CA LEU A 218 -0.69 -30.63 -37.25
C LEU A 218 -0.81 -30.80 -38.78
N GLN A 219 -2.02 -30.68 -39.33
CA GLN A 219 -2.31 -30.78 -40.78
C GLN A 219 -2.19 -29.42 -41.50
N GLY A 220 -2.01 -28.32 -40.74
CA GLY A 220 -1.86 -26.95 -41.25
C GLY A 220 -3.16 -26.12 -41.27
N ASP A 221 -4.30 -26.68 -40.86
CA ASP A 221 -5.57 -25.96 -40.80
C ASP A 221 -5.62 -25.02 -39.60
N SER A 222 -6.18 -23.82 -39.81
CA SER A 222 -6.41 -22.85 -38.73
C SER A 222 -7.61 -23.28 -37.87
N VAL A 223 -7.37 -23.46 -36.58
CA VAL A 223 -8.39 -23.89 -35.60
C VAL A 223 -8.81 -22.77 -34.63
N GLY A 224 -8.12 -21.64 -34.68
CA GLY A 224 -8.37 -20.48 -33.83
C GLY A 224 -7.29 -19.41 -34.01
N VAL A 225 -7.32 -18.39 -33.17
CA VAL A 225 -6.33 -17.31 -33.18
C VAL A 225 -5.90 -16.98 -31.75
N VAL A 226 -4.60 -16.71 -31.59
CA VAL A 226 -4.07 -16.00 -30.43
C VAL A 226 -3.93 -14.53 -30.82
N TYR A 227 -4.32 -13.62 -29.94
CA TYR A 227 -4.38 -12.19 -30.23
C TYR A 227 -3.90 -11.34 -29.06
N ALA A 228 -3.40 -10.15 -29.39
CA ALA A 228 -3.03 -9.11 -28.43
C ALA A 228 -4.00 -7.93 -28.55
N THR A 229 -4.36 -7.31 -27.42
CA THR A 229 -5.26 -6.16 -27.38
C THR A 229 -4.51 -4.84 -27.18
N ALA A 230 -5.10 -3.74 -27.62
CA ALA A 230 -4.52 -2.40 -27.43
C ALA A 230 -4.61 -1.94 -25.96
N ASP A 231 -5.62 -2.41 -25.24
CA ASP A 231 -5.95 -1.98 -23.89
C ASP A 231 -4.84 -2.35 -22.90
N GLU A 232 -4.14 -3.47 -23.12
CA GLU A 232 -3.04 -3.94 -22.29
C GLU A 232 -1.79 -3.03 -22.38
N PHE A 233 -1.47 -2.49 -23.57
CA PHE A 233 -0.36 -1.53 -23.70
C PHE A 233 -0.66 -0.18 -23.03
N GLU A 234 -1.90 0.30 -23.15
CA GLU A 234 -2.31 1.53 -22.48
C GLU A 234 -2.36 1.34 -20.96
N GLN A 235 -2.70 0.14 -20.49
CA GLN A 235 -2.59 -0.23 -19.08
C GLN A 235 -1.14 -0.23 -18.58
N ASP A 236 -0.22 -0.90 -19.29
CA ASP A 236 1.22 -0.92 -18.95
C ASP A 236 1.82 0.49 -18.95
N ARG A 237 1.40 1.31 -19.91
CA ARG A 237 1.82 2.71 -19.98
C ARG A 237 1.27 3.52 -18.81
N ALA A 238 0.00 3.36 -18.46
CA ALA A 238 -0.62 4.03 -17.33
C ALA A 238 0.05 3.61 -16.00
N GLU A 239 0.36 2.34 -15.84
CA GLU A 239 1.09 1.82 -14.67
C GLU A 239 2.52 2.40 -14.61
N TRP A 240 3.23 2.46 -15.74
CA TRP A 240 4.53 3.11 -15.82
C TRP A 240 4.45 4.60 -15.48
N GLU A 241 3.45 5.34 -15.97
CA GLU A 241 3.25 6.77 -15.68
C GLU A 241 2.93 7.00 -14.18
N ALA A 242 2.08 6.16 -13.59
CA ALA A 242 1.75 6.20 -12.17
C ALA A 242 2.99 5.90 -11.30
N ASN A 243 3.71 4.83 -11.63
CA ASN A 243 4.96 4.47 -10.96
C ASN A 243 6.01 5.59 -11.11
N ASN A 244 6.14 6.19 -12.29
CA ASN A 244 7.09 7.29 -12.52
C ASN A 244 6.75 8.52 -11.65
N THR A 245 5.46 8.86 -11.56
CA THR A 245 4.96 9.94 -10.69
C THR A 245 5.29 9.66 -9.22
N PHE A 246 5.10 8.42 -8.76
CA PHE A 246 5.45 8.00 -7.40
C PHE A 246 6.94 8.25 -7.09
N TRP A 247 7.86 7.77 -7.93
CA TRP A 247 9.29 7.97 -7.68
C TRP A 247 9.75 9.42 -7.81
N ARG A 248 9.18 10.18 -8.75
CA ARG A 248 9.42 11.63 -8.84
C ARG A 248 8.99 12.35 -7.58
N SER A 249 7.86 11.96 -6.98
CA SER A 249 7.39 12.57 -5.73
C SER A 249 8.33 12.27 -4.54
N ILE A 250 8.86 11.05 -4.45
CA ILE A 250 9.87 10.68 -3.44
C ILE A 250 11.15 11.52 -3.64
N PHE A 251 11.64 11.60 -4.87
CA PHE A 251 12.82 12.39 -5.19
C PHE A 251 12.64 13.88 -4.87
N ALA A 252 11.48 14.44 -5.20
CA ALA A 252 11.15 15.83 -4.88
C ALA A 252 11.13 16.07 -3.36
N ALA A 253 10.53 15.17 -2.58
CA ALA A 253 10.50 15.28 -1.12
C ALA A 253 11.91 15.17 -0.50
N LEU A 254 12.76 14.28 -1.02
CA LEU A 254 14.15 14.14 -0.58
C LEU A 254 14.98 15.40 -0.92
N SER A 255 14.81 15.93 -2.13
CA SER A 255 15.43 17.19 -2.55
C SER A 255 15.02 18.35 -1.64
N PHE A 256 13.72 18.45 -1.36
CA PHE A 256 13.17 19.45 -0.47
C PHE A 256 13.73 19.33 0.95
N ALA A 257 13.84 18.11 1.50
CA ALA A 257 14.42 17.87 2.82
C ALA A 257 15.90 18.31 2.90
N ILE A 258 16.70 18.02 1.87
CA ILE A 258 18.11 18.43 1.80
C ILE A 258 18.23 19.95 1.71
N ILE A 259 17.42 20.59 0.86
CA ILE A 259 17.40 22.05 0.71
C ILE A 259 17.02 22.73 2.03
N ILE A 260 15.95 22.26 2.68
CA ILE A 260 15.54 22.75 4.00
C ILE A 260 16.67 22.60 5.00
N PHE A 261 17.33 21.44 5.06
CA PHE A 261 18.39 21.19 6.02
C PHE A 261 19.55 22.18 5.86
N ILE A 262 19.97 22.44 4.62
CA ILE A 262 21.02 23.43 4.30
C ILE A 262 20.57 24.84 4.68
N LEU A 263 19.33 25.21 4.37
CA LEU A 263 18.77 26.54 4.69
C LEU A 263 18.58 26.72 6.20
N PHE A 264 18.26 25.66 6.94
CA PHE A 264 18.18 25.65 8.40
C PHE A 264 19.53 26.00 9.04
N ILE A 265 20.61 25.42 8.51
CA ILE A 265 21.98 25.73 8.94
C ILE A 265 22.33 27.17 8.57
N ALA A 266 22.00 27.61 7.35
CA ALA A 266 22.24 28.98 6.90
C ALA A 266 21.56 30.02 7.80
N ALA A 267 20.33 29.72 8.24
CA ALA A 267 19.55 30.59 9.10
C ALA A 267 20.19 30.81 10.48
N GLU A 268 21.13 29.95 10.92
CA GLU A 268 21.85 30.16 12.19
C GLU A 268 22.74 31.42 12.18
N ASN A 269 23.13 31.91 11.00
CA ASN A 269 23.90 33.15 10.86
C ASN A 269 23.05 34.43 10.98
N LEU A 270 21.72 34.30 11.06
CA LEU A 270 20.80 35.43 11.19
C LEU A 270 20.55 35.78 12.66
N SER A 271 20.04 36.99 12.92
CA SER A 271 19.56 37.35 14.26
C SER A 271 18.44 36.40 14.72
N LEU A 272 18.33 36.17 16.03
CA LEU A 272 17.43 35.17 16.63
C LEU A 272 16.02 35.15 16.03
N TRP A 273 15.36 36.32 15.95
CA TRP A 273 14.01 36.44 15.41
C TRP A 273 13.93 36.20 13.89
N LYS A 274 14.93 36.65 13.12
CA LYS A 274 14.99 36.39 11.68
C LYS A 274 15.22 34.91 11.41
N ALA A 275 16.14 34.29 12.15
CA ALA A 275 16.43 32.87 12.09
C ALA A 275 15.18 32.03 12.41
N LEU A 276 14.48 32.37 13.50
CA LEU A 276 13.24 31.71 13.91
C LEU A 276 12.17 31.80 12.82
N LEU A 277 11.91 33.00 12.29
CA LEU A 277 10.90 33.21 11.25
C LEU A 277 11.23 32.45 9.96
N VAL A 278 12.48 32.46 9.51
CA VAL A 278 12.93 31.73 8.32
C VAL A 278 12.79 30.22 8.52
N GLN A 279 13.21 29.69 9.67
CA GLN A 279 13.08 28.25 9.96
C GLN A 279 11.60 27.83 10.04
N LEU A 280 10.75 28.61 10.71
CA LEU A 280 9.30 28.34 10.76
C LEU A 280 8.64 28.44 9.38
N PHE A 281 9.05 29.40 8.55
CA PHE A 281 8.55 29.52 7.18
C PHE A 281 8.80 28.24 6.37
N PHE A 282 9.99 27.65 6.47
CA PHE A 282 10.27 26.37 5.80
C PHE A 282 9.48 25.20 6.39
N VAL A 283 9.28 25.15 7.71
CA VAL A 283 8.40 24.13 8.32
C VAL A 283 6.97 24.27 7.81
N ILE A 284 6.45 25.50 7.70
CA ILE A 284 5.09 25.78 7.20
C ILE A 284 4.97 25.42 5.71
N ILE A 285 5.95 25.75 4.87
CA ILE A 285 5.95 25.34 3.46
C ILE A 285 5.95 23.81 3.36
N GLY A 286 6.81 23.13 4.13
CA GLY A 286 6.86 21.67 4.10
C GLY A 286 5.54 21.06 4.53
N TRP A 287 4.95 21.58 5.60
CA TRP A 287 3.63 21.17 6.06
C TRP A 287 2.56 21.40 4.99
N ALA A 288 2.55 22.57 4.35
CA ALA A 288 1.59 22.90 3.30
C ALA A 288 1.70 21.97 2.10
N ILE A 289 2.92 21.63 1.65
CA ILE A 289 3.15 20.68 0.54
C ILE A 289 2.64 19.28 0.91
N PHE A 290 3.07 18.75 2.07
CA PHE A 290 2.68 17.39 2.49
C PHE A 290 1.18 17.27 2.76
N SER A 291 0.58 18.30 3.35
CA SER A 291 -0.84 18.36 3.69
C SER A 291 -1.71 18.55 2.44
N TYR A 292 -1.38 19.50 1.57
CA TYR A 292 -2.17 19.78 0.36
C TYR A 292 -2.14 18.63 -0.64
N SER A 293 -0.97 18.01 -0.84
CA SER A 293 -0.81 16.90 -1.79
C SER A 293 -1.15 15.54 -1.19
N ASN A 294 -1.52 15.45 0.10
CA ASN A 294 -1.71 14.19 0.82
C ASN A 294 -0.57 13.19 0.55
N LEU A 295 0.66 13.70 0.55
CA LEU A 295 1.82 13.02 -0.05
C LEU A 295 2.11 11.68 0.63
N LEU A 296 1.94 11.62 1.96
CA LEU A 296 2.19 10.43 2.77
C LEU A 296 1.15 9.33 2.53
N SER A 297 -0.15 9.68 2.42
CA SER A 297 -1.17 8.69 2.11
C SER A 297 -1.02 8.19 0.68
N TYR A 298 -0.72 9.07 -0.28
CA TYR A 298 -0.40 8.68 -1.64
C TYR A 298 0.72 7.64 -1.68
N TRP A 299 1.81 7.86 -0.96
CA TRP A 299 2.91 6.90 -0.92
C TRP A 299 2.52 5.54 -0.33
N ILE A 300 1.79 5.52 0.80
CA ILE A 300 1.37 4.27 1.43
C ILE A 300 0.41 3.51 0.50
N LEU A 301 -0.56 4.20 -0.10
CA LEU A 301 -1.54 3.59 -0.99
C LEU A 301 -0.91 3.10 -2.29
N SER A 302 0.05 3.82 -2.86
CA SER A 302 0.81 3.36 -4.05
C SER A 302 1.66 2.11 -3.79
N ILE A 303 2.01 1.82 -2.52
CA ILE A 303 2.77 0.62 -2.15
C ILE A 303 1.82 -0.52 -1.73
N SER A 304 0.63 -0.20 -1.21
CA SER A 304 -0.32 -1.21 -0.74
C SER A 304 -1.16 -1.75 -1.89
N SER A 305 -1.23 -3.07 -2.04
CA SER A 305 -2.07 -3.74 -3.04
C SER A 305 -3.56 -3.85 -2.66
N SER A 306 -4.03 -3.06 -1.69
CA SER A 306 -5.38 -3.17 -1.12
C SER A 306 -6.21 -1.94 -1.48
N ASP A 307 -7.23 -2.14 -2.31
CA ASP A 307 -8.15 -1.09 -2.76
C ASP A 307 -9.44 -1.00 -1.92
N SER A 308 -9.48 -1.62 -0.74
CA SER A 308 -10.68 -1.55 0.10
C SER A 308 -10.92 -0.13 0.62
N THR A 309 -12.16 0.35 0.50
CA THR A 309 -12.56 1.71 0.91
C THR A 309 -12.22 1.99 2.39
N GLU A 310 -12.34 0.99 3.25
CA GLU A 310 -12.00 1.08 4.67
C GLU A 310 -10.50 1.31 4.87
N TRP A 311 -9.65 0.59 4.14
CA TRP A 311 -8.19 0.76 4.18
C TRP A 311 -7.77 2.14 3.67
N VAL A 312 -8.32 2.57 2.53
CA VAL A 312 -8.03 3.88 1.94
C VAL A 312 -8.35 5.02 2.91
N ASN A 313 -9.51 4.96 3.57
CA ASN A 313 -9.92 5.97 4.55
C ASN A 313 -9.02 5.97 5.79
N LEU A 314 -8.70 4.78 6.33
CA LEU A 314 -7.83 4.64 7.49
C LEU A 314 -6.43 5.21 7.21
N VAL A 315 -5.83 4.84 6.07
CA VAL A 315 -4.51 5.32 5.66
C VAL A 315 -4.53 6.84 5.47
N THR A 316 -5.55 7.38 4.81
CA THR A 316 -5.65 8.83 4.55
C THR A 316 -5.76 9.64 5.85
N ASN A 317 -6.62 9.22 6.77
CA ASN A 317 -6.84 9.95 8.04
C ASN A 317 -5.64 9.86 8.99
N LEU A 318 -5.02 8.68 9.11
CA LEU A 318 -3.81 8.50 9.92
C LEU A 318 -2.62 9.26 9.31
N SER A 319 -2.46 9.24 7.98
CA SER A 319 -1.37 9.95 7.29
C SER A 319 -1.46 11.46 7.44
N SER A 320 -2.68 12.01 7.31
CA SER A 320 -2.93 13.44 7.53
C SER A 320 -2.64 13.84 8.98
N SER A 321 -3.16 13.06 9.94
CA SER A 321 -2.93 13.31 11.37
C SER A 321 -1.44 13.22 11.74
N PHE A 322 -0.73 12.22 11.19
CA PHE A 322 0.72 12.07 11.38
C PHE A 322 1.50 13.24 10.78
N THR A 323 1.17 13.67 9.57
CA THR A 323 1.79 14.83 8.91
C THR A 323 1.64 16.07 9.79
N ASN A 324 0.44 16.35 10.28
CA ASN A 324 0.19 17.49 11.16
C ASN A 324 1.00 17.41 12.46
N ALA A 325 1.03 16.24 13.12
CA ALA A 325 1.77 16.03 14.36
C ALA A 325 3.29 16.13 14.17
N ALA A 326 3.83 15.58 13.07
CA ALA A 326 5.25 15.61 12.76
C ALA A 326 5.74 17.05 12.48
N PHE A 327 5.01 17.81 11.66
CA PHE A 327 5.37 19.20 11.38
C PHE A 327 5.16 20.11 12.60
N ALA A 328 4.14 19.87 13.43
CA ALA A 328 4.00 20.55 14.71
C ALA A 328 5.19 20.28 15.63
N LEU A 329 5.69 19.03 15.65
CA LEU A 329 6.88 18.67 16.42
C LEU A 329 8.14 19.37 15.88
N PHE A 330 8.33 19.44 14.57
CA PHE A 330 9.44 20.20 13.97
C PHE A 330 9.36 21.70 14.32
N ALA A 331 8.17 22.31 14.22
CA ALA A 331 7.96 23.70 14.64
C ALA A 331 8.31 23.89 16.12
N SER A 332 7.85 22.96 16.97
CA SER A 332 8.10 22.96 18.40
C SER A 332 9.59 22.89 18.75
N LEU A 333 10.35 22.04 18.06
CA LEU A 333 11.80 21.94 18.23
C LEU A 333 12.53 23.23 17.84
N VAL A 334 12.13 23.84 16.72
CA VAL A 334 12.68 25.12 16.25
C VAL A 334 12.42 26.24 17.25
N ILE A 335 11.16 26.39 17.68
CA ILE A 335 10.72 27.36 18.68
C ILE A 335 11.50 27.16 19.98
N THR A 336 11.52 25.94 20.50
CA THR A 336 12.20 25.61 21.76
C THR A 336 13.68 25.95 21.71
N ARG A 337 14.38 25.57 20.65
CA ARG A 337 15.82 25.82 20.50
C ARG A 337 16.11 27.32 20.46
N LYS A 338 15.39 28.10 19.66
CA LYS A 338 15.65 29.53 19.48
C LYS A 338 15.23 30.38 20.68
N LEU A 339 14.09 30.09 21.30
CA LEU A 339 13.61 30.85 22.45
C LEU A 339 14.41 30.57 23.74
N GLN A 340 15.11 29.44 23.83
CA GLN A 340 16.03 29.19 24.95
C GLN A 340 17.21 30.17 24.99
N GLU A 341 17.67 30.64 23.83
CA GLU A 341 18.81 31.57 23.67
C GLU A 341 18.46 33.02 24.08
N TYR A 342 17.17 33.32 24.24
CA TYR A 342 16.68 34.66 24.57
C TYR A 342 16.86 34.98 26.07
N LYS A 343 17.48 36.14 26.38
CA LYS A 343 17.93 36.55 27.73
C LYS A 343 17.43 37.93 28.20
N HIS A 344 16.37 38.47 27.61
CA HIS A 344 15.89 39.79 28.02
C HIS A 344 15.05 39.72 29.31
N GLU A 345 15.28 40.65 30.23
CA GLU A 345 14.56 40.78 31.51
C GLU A 345 13.94 42.18 31.60
N LEU A 346 12.69 42.29 32.09
CA LEU A 346 12.04 43.58 32.35
C LEU A 346 12.52 44.15 33.68
N LYS A 347 12.56 45.48 33.78
CA LYS A 347 12.93 46.17 35.03
C LYS A 347 11.82 46.06 36.09
N ALA A 348 12.21 46.12 37.36
CA ALA A 348 11.35 46.03 38.55
C ALA A 348 10.12 46.94 38.53
N ASP A 349 10.23 48.14 37.95
CA ASP A 349 9.20 49.17 38.07
C ASP A 349 8.02 48.96 37.10
N TRP A 350 8.05 47.94 36.25
CA TRP A 350 7.11 47.77 35.13
C TRP A 350 5.91 46.85 35.45
N TYR A 351 5.27 47.04 36.61
CA TYR A 351 4.13 46.21 37.06
C TYR A 351 2.97 46.15 36.05
N LEU A 352 2.62 47.28 35.45
CA LEU A 352 1.47 47.37 34.54
C LEU A 352 1.74 46.61 33.22
N SER A 353 2.98 46.65 32.73
CA SER A 353 3.42 45.85 31.59
C SER A 353 3.41 44.35 31.92
N VAL A 354 3.85 43.96 33.12
CA VAL A 354 3.80 42.56 33.58
C VAL A 354 2.37 42.04 33.65
N ILE A 355 1.44 42.81 34.23
CA ILE A 355 0.02 42.43 34.32
C ILE A 355 -0.59 42.28 32.93
N SER A 356 -0.37 43.25 32.03
CA SER A 356 -0.89 43.22 30.66
C SER A 356 -0.35 42.01 29.88
N LEU A 357 0.96 41.76 29.94
CA LEU A 357 1.60 40.69 29.20
C LEU A 357 1.20 39.31 29.74
N ALA A 358 1.09 39.15 31.07
CA ALA A 358 0.57 37.93 31.69
C ALA A 358 -0.89 37.67 31.32
N GLY A 359 -1.73 38.72 31.25
CA GLY A 359 -3.12 38.62 30.81
C GLY A 359 -3.22 38.15 29.35
N ILE A 360 -2.50 38.80 28.44
CA ILE A 360 -2.46 38.39 27.02
C ILE A 360 -2.01 36.94 26.88
N PHE A 361 -0.97 36.53 27.60
CA PHE A 361 -0.50 35.14 27.57
C PHE A 361 -1.53 34.16 28.17
N GLY A 362 -2.33 34.56 29.17
CA GLY A 362 -3.45 33.77 29.68
C GLY A 362 -4.51 33.50 28.60
N VAL A 363 -4.86 34.52 27.81
CA VAL A 363 -5.77 34.39 26.66
C VAL A 363 -5.17 33.45 25.60
N VAL A 364 -3.89 33.64 25.25
CA VAL A 364 -3.19 32.81 24.26
C VAL A 364 -3.12 31.36 24.70
N ASN A 365 -2.78 31.08 25.97
CA ASN A 365 -2.79 29.72 26.51
C ASN A 365 -4.18 29.08 26.40
N THR A 366 -5.23 29.85 26.71
CA THR A 366 -6.61 29.36 26.61
C THR A 366 -6.93 28.91 25.19
N LEU A 367 -6.74 29.80 24.20
CA LEU A 367 -7.04 29.50 22.81
C LEU A 367 -6.20 28.34 22.27
N ALA A 368 -4.90 28.30 22.61
CA ALA A 368 -4.00 27.23 22.18
C ALA A 368 -4.39 25.87 22.78
N ILE A 369 -4.67 25.79 24.08
CA ILE A 369 -5.04 24.54 24.76
C ILE A 369 -6.41 24.04 24.27
N LEU A 370 -7.40 24.93 24.13
CA LEU A 370 -8.71 24.58 23.57
C LEU A 370 -8.59 24.02 22.15
N SER A 371 -7.82 24.70 21.29
CA SER A 371 -7.63 24.29 19.90
C SER A 371 -6.91 22.95 19.81
N PHE A 372 -5.91 22.73 20.67
CA PHE A 372 -5.18 21.48 20.78
C PHE A 372 -6.10 20.31 21.15
N PHE A 373 -6.92 20.45 22.20
CA PHE A 373 -7.86 19.38 22.60
C PHE A 373 -8.92 19.11 21.54
N LYS A 374 -9.42 20.15 20.85
CA LYS A 374 -10.35 19.99 19.73
C LYS A 374 -9.70 19.21 18.58
N MET A 375 -8.47 19.57 18.20
CA MET A 375 -7.72 18.90 17.15
C MET A 375 -7.42 17.43 17.50
N LEU A 376 -7.00 17.14 18.74
CA LEU A 376 -6.79 15.77 19.21
C LEU A 376 -8.09 14.95 19.13
N PHE A 377 -9.22 15.54 19.53
CA PHE A 377 -10.51 14.86 19.49
C PHE A 377 -10.92 14.50 18.07
N GLN A 378 -10.80 15.45 17.13
CA GLN A 378 -11.09 15.21 15.71
C GLN A 378 -10.17 14.13 15.14
N ALA A 379 -8.86 14.24 15.33
CA ALA A 379 -7.89 13.24 14.86
C ALA A 379 -8.17 11.83 15.40
N THR A 380 -8.65 11.72 16.65
CA THR A 380 -8.98 10.44 17.27
C THR A 380 -10.29 9.87 16.73
N ASN A 381 -11.31 10.71 16.56
CA ASN A 381 -12.63 10.31 16.08
C ASN A 381 -12.60 9.91 14.60
N ASP A 382 -11.80 10.59 13.80
CA ASP A 382 -11.72 10.39 12.35
C ASP A 382 -10.78 9.22 11.96
N ALA A 383 -9.92 8.75 12.87
CA ALA A 383 -8.93 7.71 12.58
C ALA A 383 -9.53 6.33 12.27
N GLY A 384 -10.77 6.05 12.68
CA GLY A 384 -11.46 4.78 12.37
C GLY A 384 -10.86 3.52 13.03
N VAL A 385 -9.97 3.68 14.00
CA VAL A 385 -9.29 2.57 14.70
C VAL A 385 -9.97 2.22 16.02
N ALA A 386 -9.72 1.01 16.52
CA ALA A 386 -10.14 0.63 17.86
C ALA A 386 -9.40 1.47 18.92
N LEU A 387 -10.16 2.30 19.64
CA LEU A 387 -9.67 3.13 20.74
C LEU A 387 -9.67 2.33 22.04
N LEU A 388 -8.68 2.58 22.90
CA LEU A 388 -8.51 1.90 24.20
C LEU A 388 -8.52 0.36 24.07
N ASP A 389 -7.88 -0.16 23.03
CA ASP A 389 -7.76 -1.59 22.83
C ASP A 389 -6.92 -2.22 23.97
N LEU A 390 -7.56 -3.10 24.75
CA LEU A 390 -6.97 -3.79 25.90
C LEU A 390 -6.09 -4.98 25.50
N ARG A 391 -5.93 -5.25 24.19
CA ARG A 391 -5.01 -6.25 23.68
C ARG A 391 -3.56 -5.90 24.07
N ILE A 392 -2.79 -6.92 24.44
CA ILE A 392 -1.36 -6.79 24.79
C ILE A 392 -0.57 -6.16 23.62
N PHE A 393 -0.96 -6.49 22.39
CA PHE A 393 -0.48 -5.84 21.16
C PHE A 393 -1.69 -5.25 20.43
N PRO A 394 -1.90 -3.92 20.49
CA PRO A 394 -2.95 -3.25 19.73
C PRO A 394 -2.68 -3.37 18.23
N GLU A 395 -3.74 -3.20 17.44
CA GLU A 395 -3.63 -3.17 15.98
C GLU A 395 -2.65 -2.06 15.52
N PRO A 396 -1.90 -2.25 14.42
CA PRO A 396 -0.89 -1.30 13.96
C PRO A 396 -1.42 0.13 13.79
N GLY A 397 -2.67 0.28 13.33
CA GLY A 397 -3.33 1.58 13.21
C GLY A 397 -3.47 2.30 14.55
N THR A 398 -3.81 1.58 15.62
CA THR A 398 -3.92 2.12 16.98
C THR A 398 -2.55 2.52 17.54
N ILE A 399 -1.49 1.75 17.25
CA ILE A 399 -0.11 2.10 17.62
C ILE A 399 0.30 3.42 16.95
N ILE A 400 0.04 3.55 15.64
CA ILE A 400 0.34 4.76 14.88
C ILE A 400 -0.45 5.94 15.47
N LEU A 401 -1.74 5.77 15.75
CA LEU A 401 -2.55 6.82 16.37
C LEU A 401 -1.95 7.28 17.71
N TYR A 402 -1.57 6.37 18.60
CA TYR A 402 -0.95 6.74 19.88
C TYR A 402 0.37 7.49 19.70
N LEU A 403 1.16 7.12 18.70
CA LEU A 403 2.38 7.85 18.35
C LEU A 403 2.04 9.26 17.85
N VAL A 404 1.03 9.42 16.99
CA VAL A 404 0.55 10.72 16.50
C VAL A 404 0.09 11.61 17.66
N LEU A 405 -0.76 11.09 18.55
CA LEU A 405 -1.26 11.83 19.71
C LEU A 405 -0.10 12.22 20.65
N GLY A 406 0.87 11.32 20.85
CA GLY A 406 2.06 11.60 21.64
C GLY A 406 2.93 12.71 21.04
N MET A 407 3.19 12.67 19.73
CA MET A 407 3.94 13.70 19.02
C MET A 407 3.24 15.07 19.08
N ALA A 408 1.93 15.11 18.82
CA ALA A 408 1.15 16.34 18.88
C ALA A 408 1.15 16.94 20.30
N THR A 409 0.97 16.08 21.32
CA THR A 409 0.98 16.51 22.73
C THR A 409 2.34 17.04 23.16
N LEU A 410 3.41 16.37 22.76
CA LEU A 410 4.77 16.82 23.03
C LEU A 410 5.07 18.14 22.31
N ALA A 411 4.62 18.30 21.07
CA ALA A 411 4.79 19.52 20.29
C ALA A 411 4.10 20.72 20.96
N ALA A 412 2.80 20.59 21.26
CA ALA A 412 2.00 21.64 21.89
C ALA A 412 2.52 21.95 23.30
N GLY A 413 2.80 20.93 24.10
CA GLY A 413 3.34 21.07 25.45
C GLY A 413 4.66 21.84 25.47
N ASN A 414 5.61 21.48 24.60
CA ASN A 414 6.90 22.18 24.50
C ASN A 414 6.73 23.66 24.11
N ILE A 415 5.88 23.97 23.11
CA ILE A 415 5.62 25.35 22.69
C ILE A 415 5.05 26.17 23.85
N LEU A 416 4.01 25.66 24.52
CA LEU A 416 3.37 26.35 25.64
C LEU A 416 4.32 26.51 26.84
N VAL A 417 5.10 25.49 27.18
CA VAL A 417 6.10 25.55 28.26
C VAL A 417 7.16 26.61 27.94
N VAL A 418 7.67 26.66 26.72
CA VAL A 418 8.71 27.62 26.31
C VAL A 418 8.17 29.05 26.31
N ILE A 419 6.96 29.27 25.80
CA ILE A 419 6.30 30.57 25.79
C ILE A 419 6.05 31.05 27.23
N ASN A 420 5.49 30.21 28.09
CA ASN A 420 5.24 30.57 29.50
C ASN A 420 6.54 30.79 30.27
N ARG A 421 7.58 30.02 29.96
CA ARG A 421 8.91 30.25 30.53
C ARG A 421 9.51 31.58 30.08
N MET A 422 9.36 31.95 28.81
CA MET A 422 9.80 33.24 28.30
C MET A 422 9.13 34.38 29.09
N LEU A 423 7.82 34.29 29.34
CA LEU A 423 7.08 35.22 30.19
C LEU A 423 7.62 35.28 31.63
N PHE A 424 7.93 34.13 32.26
CA PHE A 424 8.49 34.11 33.61
C PHE A 424 9.91 34.67 33.69
N ARG A 425 10.73 34.48 32.64
CA ARG A 425 12.04 35.13 32.53
C ARG A 425 11.91 36.65 32.41
N PHE A 426 11.00 37.13 31.55
CA PHE A 426 10.74 38.57 31.43
C PHE A 426 10.30 39.20 32.75
N SER A 427 9.51 38.49 33.56
CA SER A 427 8.89 39.00 34.78
C SER A 427 9.46 38.38 36.05
N ARG A 428 10.75 38.04 36.04
CA ARG A 428 11.39 37.23 37.10
C ARG A 428 11.24 37.81 38.49
N GLU A 429 11.31 39.13 38.62
CA GLU A 429 11.14 39.86 39.89
C GLU A 429 9.69 39.80 40.41
N HIS A 430 8.72 39.59 39.52
CA HIS A 430 7.28 39.58 39.80
C HIS A 430 6.62 38.21 39.55
N LEU A 431 7.38 37.12 39.61
CA LEU A 431 6.93 35.78 39.21
C LEU A 431 5.60 35.36 39.85
N LYS A 432 5.40 35.67 41.15
CA LYS A 432 4.13 35.38 41.85
C LYS A 432 2.95 36.13 41.24
N LEU A 433 3.11 37.43 40.97
CA LEU A 433 2.08 38.26 40.35
C LEU A 433 1.78 37.77 38.94
N THR A 434 2.81 37.53 38.13
CA THR A 434 2.67 37.00 36.76
C THR A 434 1.91 35.68 36.75
N SER A 435 2.28 34.73 37.62
CA SER A 435 1.61 33.43 37.71
C SER A 435 0.14 33.56 38.10
N SER A 436 -0.19 34.44 39.05
CA SER A 436 -1.57 34.68 39.48
C SER A 436 -2.40 35.32 38.37
N VAL A 437 -1.90 36.38 37.73
CA VAL A 437 -2.60 37.09 36.64
C VAL A 437 -2.80 36.16 35.45
N LEU A 438 -1.78 35.39 35.06
CA LEU A 438 -1.87 34.41 33.99
C LEU A 438 -2.94 33.34 34.29
N SER A 439 -3.01 32.85 35.52
CA SER A 439 -4.01 31.85 35.94
C SER A 439 -5.44 32.41 35.94
N VAL A 440 -5.63 33.61 36.51
CA VAL A 440 -6.93 34.28 36.53
C VAL A 440 -7.39 34.59 35.11
N SER A 441 -6.50 35.14 34.28
CA SER A 441 -6.80 35.44 32.88
C SER A 441 -7.13 34.16 32.10
N PHE A 442 -6.41 33.06 32.31
CA PHE A 442 -6.73 31.78 31.70
C PHE A 442 -8.14 31.30 32.06
N ILE A 443 -8.50 31.32 33.35
CA ILE A 443 -9.83 30.86 33.80
C ILE A 443 -10.94 31.73 33.22
N ILE A 444 -10.79 33.06 33.25
CA ILE A 444 -11.77 34.00 32.70
C ILE A 444 -11.90 33.78 31.18
N SER A 445 -10.78 33.72 30.45
CA SER A 445 -10.79 33.48 29.02
C SER A 445 -11.39 32.12 28.66
N LEU A 446 -11.13 31.07 29.44
CA LEU A 446 -11.68 29.74 29.22
C LEU A 446 -13.20 29.76 29.38
N PHE A 447 -13.70 30.41 30.43
CA PHE A 447 -15.13 30.57 30.66
C PHE A 447 -15.79 31.36 29.52
N VAL A 448 -15.20 32.48 29.12
CA VAL A 448 -15.69 33.30 28.00
C VAL A 448 -15.69 32.51 26.70
N ALA A 449 -14.62 31.78 26.39
CA ALA A 449 -14.52 30.98 25.17
C ALA A 449 -15.61 29.90 25.08
N GLN A 450 -16.04 29.33 26.21
CA GLN A 450 -17.14 28.35 26.21
C GLN A 450 -18.49 28.95 25.84
N LEU A 451 -18.73 30.23 26.12
CA LEU A 451 -19.97 30.91 25.73
C LEU A 451 -20.13 31.02 24.21
N PHE A 452 -19.03 30.90 23.46
CA PHE A 452 -19.00 30.98 22.00
C PHE A 452 -18.96 29.62 21.29
N ILE A 453 -19.00 28.49 22.02
CA ILE A 453 -19.04 27.15 21.42
C ILE A 453 -20.50 26.67 21.43
N PRO A 454 -21.22 26.68 20.29
CA PRO A 454 -22.59 26.21 20.21
C PRO A 454 -22.69 24.72 20.59
N GLU A 455 -23.83 24.32 21.14
CA GLU A 455 -24.22 22.91 21.37
C GLU A 455 -23.48 22.13 22.48
N ARG A 456 -22.64 22.78 23.30
CA ARG A 456 -22.02 22.13 24.45
C ARG A 456 -22.41 22.81 25.76
N PHE A 457 -22.82 22.01 26.75
CA PHE A 457 -23.01 22.50 28.12
C PHE A 457 -21.73 23.16 28.64
N ILE A 458 -21.91 24.26 29.39
CA ILE A 458 -20.85 24.87 30.22
C ILE A 458 -20.33 23.76 31.16
N PHE A 459 -19.00 23.66 31.33
CA PHE A 459 -18.33 22.58 32.09
C PHE A 459 -18.32 21.19 31.44
N ASN A 460 -18.14 21.12 30.12
CA ASN A 460 -17.89 19.86 29.41
C ASN A 460 -16.48 19.27 29.66
N TRP A 461 -16.22 18.06 29.13
CA TRP A 461 -14.91 17.39 29.25
C TRP A 461 -13.73 18.26 28.77
N LEU A 462 -13.97 19.11 27.78
CA LEU A 462 -12.98 19.99 27.17
C LEU A 462 -12.60 21.15 28.12
N PHE A 463 -13.54 21.61 28.97
CA PHE A 463 -13.26 22.54 30.08
C PHE A 463 -12.25 21.94 31.06
N TYR A 464 -12.56 20.78 31.61
CA TYR A 464 -11.76 20.13 32.64
C TYR A 464 -10.39 19.70 32.11
N SER A 465 -10.35 19.18 30.89
CA SER A 465 -9.10 18.82 30.21
C SER A 465 -8.22 20.04 29.97
N SER A 466 -8.80 21.20 29.63
CA SER A 466 -8.04 22.43 29.44
C SER A 466 -7.44 22.94 30.75
N ILE A 467 -8.19 22.89 31.86
CA ILE A 467 -7.66 23.24 33.19
C ILE A 467 -6.51 22.30 33.56
N MET A 468 -6.69 21.00 33.37
CA MET A 468 -5.66 20.00 33.68
C MET A 468 -4.40 20.23 32.84
N GLY A 469 -4.55 20.40 31.53
CA GLY A 469 -3.45 20.70 30.61
C GLY A 469 -2.71 21.98 30.99
N PHE A 470 -3.45 23.03 31.37
CA PHE A 470 -2.87 24.29 31.84
C PHE A 470 -2.07 24.12 33.13
N ILE A 471 -2.60 23.39 34.12
CA ILE A 471 -1.88 23.10 35.37
C ILE A 471 -0.58 22.36 35.10
N VAL A 472 -0.59 21.36 34.22
CA VAL A 472 0.60 20.60 33.82
C VAL A 472 1.63 21.52 33.17
N VAL A 473 1.25 22.29 32.16
CA VAL A 473 2.13 23.24 31.46
C VAL A 473 2.70 24.28 32.42
N LEU A 474 1.86 24.88 33.27
CA LEU A 474 2.23 25.92 34.21
C LEU A 474 3.23 25.39 35.25
N THR A 475 2.94 24.22 35.82
CA THR A 475 3.81 23.57 36.82
C THR A 475 5.18 23.26 36.23
N ILE A 476 5.23 22.71 35.01
CA ILE A 476 6.50 22.44 34.31
C ILE A 476 7.25 23.75 34.07
N ALA A 477 6.59 24.78 33.54
CA ALA A 477 7.23 26.07 33.25
C ALA A 477 7.81 26.74 34.51
N ILE A 478 7.07 26.74 35.62
CA ILE A 478 7.54 27.29 36.90
C ILE A 478 8.70 26.46 37.48
N THR A 479 8.59 25.13 37.46
CA THR A 479 9.64 24.24 37.98
C THR A 479 10.92 24.39 37.18
N TYR A 480 10.80 24.50 35.85
CA TYR A 480 11.94 24.72 34.96
C TYR A 480 12.66 26.04 35.27
N GLU A 481 11.92 27.09 35.63
CA GLU A 481 12.51 28.39 35.93
C GLU A 481 13.08 28.49 37.36
N ARG A 482 12.45 27.82 38.34
CA ARG A 482 12.90 27.85 39.75
C ARG A 482 14.06 26.91 40.03
N ASP A 483 14.07 25.72 39.44
CA ASP A 483 14.99 24.64 39.79
C ASP A 483 15.46 23.87 38.55
N LEU A 484 16.19 24.59 37.69
CA LEU A 484 16.73 24.09 36.43
C LEU A 484 17.55 22.81 36.63
N ASN A 485 18.34 22.75 37.72
CA ASN A 485 19.24 21.65 38.04
C ASN A 485 18.50 20.34 38.35
N ASN A 486 17.33 20.41 39.00
CA ASN A 486 16.56 19.22 39.34
C ASN A 486 15.94 18.55 38.10
N LEU A 487 15.55 19.34 37.10
CA LEU A 487 15.07 18.81 35.81
C LEU A 487 16.22 18.35 34.92
N THR A 488 17.33 19.08 34.83
CA THR A 488 18.45 18.72 33.96
C THR A 488 19.23 17.50 34.47
N ASN A 489 19.39 17.34 35.79
CA ASN A 489 20.19 16.26 36.39
C ASN A 489 19.45 14.91 36.51
N LYS A 490 18.15 14.83 36.21
CA LYS A 490 17.43 13.54 36.15
C LYS A 490 17.96 12.70 34.98
N SER A 491 18.13 11.40 35.23
CA SER A 491 18.47 10.41 34.19
C SER A 491 17.48 10.48 33.03
N LEU A 492 17.95 10.22 31.81
CA LEU A 492 17.15 10.29 30.58
C LEU A 492 15.90 9.39 30.66
N LEU A 493 16.04 8.17 31.21
CA LEU A 493 14.94 7.24 31.41
C LEU A 493 13.82 7.81 32.32
N ARG A 494 14.18 8.45 33.44
CA ARG A 494 13.19 9.11 34.32
C ARG A 494 12.45 10.25 33.61
N LYS A 495 13.15 11.03 32.78
CA LYS A 495 12.51 12.10 31.99
C LYS A 495 11.51 11.53 31.00
N THR A 496 11.87 10.45 30.31
CA THR A 496 10.99 9.76 29.37
C THR A 496 9.76 9.20 30.08
N ILE A 497 9.91 8.50 31.20
CA ILE A 497 8.78 7.93 31.95
C ILE A 497 7.82 9.01 32.43
N ILE A 498 8.34 10.10 33.04
CA ILE A 498 7.51 11.20 33.52
C ILE A 498 6.80 11.88 32.34
N GLY A 499 7.51 12.12 31.23
CA GLY A 499 6.95 12.69 30.02
C GLY A 499 5.83 11.83 29.43
N SER A 500 6.04 10.53 29.30
CA SER A 500 5.04 9.57 28.84
C SER A 500 3.82 9.54 29.74
N PHE A 501 4.00 9.58 31.07
CA PHE A 501 2.90 9.62 32.03
C PHE A 501 2.07 10.90 31.90
N LEU A 502 2.71 12.06 31.74
CA LEU A 502 2.02 13.34 31.53
C LEU A 502 1.27 13.38 30.20
N ILE A 503 1.89 12.87 29.13
CA ILE A 503 1.23 12.75 27.82
C ILE A 503 -0.01 11.85 27.94
N ALA A 504 0.11 10.70 28.59
CA ALA A 504 -1.01 9.79 28.80
C ALA A 504 -2.15 10.46 29.57
N ILE A 505 -1.86 11.16 30.68
CA ILE A 505 -2.87 11.91 31.46
C ILE A 505 -3.60 12.95 30.60
N VAL A 506 -2.86 13.67 29.76
CA VAL A 506 -3.43 14.72 28.90
C VAL A 506 -4.25 14.11 27.76
N CYS A 507 -3.83 13.00 27.16
CA CYS A 507 -4.54 12.38 26.04
C CYS A 507 -5.77 11.56 26.47
N LEU A 508 -5.78 10.99 27.67
CA LEU A 508 -6.78 10.00 28.10
C LEU A 508 -8.23 10.54 28.10
N PRO A 509 -8.54 11.77 28.56
CA PRO A 509 -9.88 12.33 28.46
C PRO A 509 -10.40 12.39 27.02
N THR A 510 -9.54 12.78 26.08
CA THR A 510 -9.87 12.87 24.66
C THR A 510 -10.12 11.48 24.06
N LEU A 511 -9.24 10.52 24.36
CA LEU A 511 -9.37 9.13 23.90
C LEU A 511 -10.66 8.50 24.42
N TYR A 512 -10.97 8.70 25.69
CA TYR A 512 -12.19 8.20 26.32
C TYR A 512 -13.44 8.81 25.67
N GLN A 513 -13.46 10.12 25.46
CA GLN A 513 -14.60 10.78 24.83
C GLN A 513 -14.81 10.34 23.37
N ALA A 514 -13.72 10.18 22.61
CA ALA A 514 -13.80 9.71 21.23
C ALA A 514 -14.27 8.25 21.17
N ALA A 515 -13.84 7.41 22.12
CA ALA A 515 -14.31 6.03 22.24
C ALA A 515 -15.82 5.95 22.55
N LEU A 516 -16.30 6.81 23.45
CA LEU A 516 -17.74 6.94 23.73
C LEU A 516 -18.51 7.34 22.48
N ASN A 517 -18.06 8.39 21.77
CA ASN A 517 -18.73 8.88 20.57
C ASN A 517 -18.79 7.82 19.45
N SER A 518 -17.68 7.10 19.23
CA SER A 518 -17.63 5.99 18.26
C SER A 518 -18.56 4.84 18.65
N THR A 519 -18.72 4.56 19.95
CA THR A 519 -19.63 3.52 20.44
C THR A 519 -21.08 3.94 20.25
N ASP A 520 -21.42 5.18 20.58
CA ASP A 520 -22.77 5.73 20.40
C ASP A 520 -23.16 5.72 18.92
N ASP A 521 -22.28 6.15 18.00
CA ASP A 521 -22.54 6.10 16.55
C ASP A 521 -22.79 4.67 16.04
N LYS A 522 -22.03 3.69 16.55
CA LYS A 522 -22.22 2.28 16.20
C LYS A 522 -23.54 1.73 16.73
N LEU A 523 -23.97 2.15 17.91
CA LEU A 523 -25.26 1.77 18.49
C LEU A 523 -26.41 2.41 17.71
N TRP A 524 -26.30 3.69 17.36
CA TRP A 524 -27.29 4.40 16.54
C TRP A 524 -27.47 3.83 15.14
N LYS A 525 -26.40 3.37 14.49
CA LYS A 525 -26.49 2.72 13.17
C LYS A 525 -27.12 1.31 13.20
N ARG A 526 -27.20 0.68 14.38
CA ARG A 526 -27.75 -0.66 14.57
C ARG A 526 -29.20 -0.66 15.08
N ALA A 527 -29.63 0.42 15.73
CA ALA A 527 -31.01 0.66 16.13
C ALA A 527 -31.84 1.15 14.93
#